data_AF-A0A523VD74-F1
#
_entry.id   AF-A0A523VD74-F1
#
_cell.length_a   1.000
_cell.length_b   1.000
_cell.length_c   1.000
_cell.angle_alpha   90.00
_cell.angle_beta   90.00
_cell.angle_gamma   90.00
#
_symmetry.space_group_name_H-M   'P 1'
#
loop_
_entity.id
_entity.type
_entity.pdbx_description
1 polymer ?
#
loop_
_entity_poly.entity_id
_entity_poly.type
_entity_poly.pdbx_seq_one_letter_code
_entity_poly.pdbx_strand_id
1 'polypeptide(L)'
;MRRNKGLLLLAIALIIGGLLVFYFSYYYGKEGEKQPGVQGEVMDREERPEGVEAVTAEKKTEEVSGEQGVEGQATDVEDECRRMEKELMEFLTYLDKKDYIRELGIEEDMHTHFKKILRRLSLNPPTPAGEGLKIDTIIKNIYHFYRALSLQDLKLIRLILQNEADTLEMNLAALYPWLMSADRCSQKDGLPPSLDTIYRYAGFLANSIGGRAYLFRRETRLRLLMNYYCLLIIHEADKRKMNSFGIDITPFLEPLAEEIENYQFLYYRKEYAGKLIDLKNYYVKKRKIS
;
A
#
# COMPACT_ATOMS: atom_id res chain seq x y z
N MET A 1 -6.91 15.25 -58.41
CA MET A 1 -7.03 13.98 -57.66
C MET A 1 -8.36 13.97 -56.90
N ARG A 2 -9.39 13.31 -57.44
CA ARG A 2 -10.67 13.09 -56.73
C ARG A 2 -10.45 11.98 -55.68
N ARG A 3 -10.40 12.39 -54.42
CA ARG A 3 -10.22 11.51 -53.26
C ARG A 3 -11.40 10.53 -53.19
N ASN A 4 -11.13 9.23 -53.36
CA ASN A 4 -12.13 8.15 -53.40
C ASN A 4 -12.82 7.99 -52.04
N LYS A 5 -13.84 8.82 -51.79
CA LYS A 5 -14.67 8.76 -50.58
C LYS A 5 -15.32 7.38 -50.38
N GLY A 6 -15.59 6.65 -51.47
CA GLY A 6 -16.11 5.28 -51.41
C GLY A 6 -15.17 4.28 -50.75
N LEU A 7 -13.86 4.39 -50.99
CA LEU A 7 -12.87 3.47 -50.43
C LEU A 7 -12.66 3.72 -48.92
N LEU A 8 -12.78 4.97 -48.50
CA LEU A 8 -12.73 5.36 -47.08
C LEU A 8 -13.94 4.81 -46.31
N LEU A 9 -15.15 4.90 -46.89
CA LEU A 9 -16.37 4.39 -46.25
C LEU A 9 -16.36 2.86 -46.12
N LEU A 10 -15.80 2.16 -47.12
CA LEU A 10 -15.65 0.71 -47.09
C LEU A 10 -14.67 0.25 -46.00
N ALA A 11 -13.56 0.97 -45.83
CA ALA A 11 -12.61 0.70 -44.75
C ALA A 11 -13.23 0.91 -43.35
N ILE A 12 -14.02 1.96 -43.17
CA ILE A 12 -14.70 2.24 -41.89
C ILE A 12 -15.74 1.15 -41.58
N ALA A 13 -16.51 0.71 -42.56
CA ALA A 13 -17.50 -0.35 -42.39
C ALA A 13 -16.86 -1.68 -41.94
N LEU A 14 -15.70 -2.04 -42.50
CA LEU A 14 -14.97 -3.26 -42.11
C LEU A 14 -14.43 -3.19 -40.68
N ILE A 15 -13.95 -2.02 -40.26
CA ILE A 15 -13.45 -1.82 -38.88
C ILE A 15 -14.60 -1.95 -37.88
N ILE A 16 -15.75 -1.34 -38.17
CA ILE A 16 -16.94 -1.42 -37.30
C ILE A 16 -17.46 -2.87 -37.24
N GLY A 17 -17.52 -3.57 -38.37
CA GLY A 17 -17.90 -4.98 -38.43
C GLY A 17 -16.99 -5.87 -37.59
N GLY A 18 -15.66 -5.68 -37.69
CA GLY A 18 -14.68 -6.42 -36.89
C GLY A 18 -14.82 -6.16 -35.39
N LEU A 19 -15.06 -4.92 -34.98
CA LEU A 19 -15.29 -4.56 -33.58
C LEU A 19 -16.59 -5.16 -33.01
N LEU A 20 -17.65 -5.23 -33.81
CA LEU A 20 -18.91 -5.85 -33.40
C LEU A 20 -18.77 -7.37 -33.23
N VAL A 21 -18.07 -8.05 -34.15
CA VAL A 21 -17.80 -9.50 -34.03
C VAL A 21 -16.94 -9.79 -32.80
N PHE A 22 -15.90 -8.97 -32.54
CA PHE A 22 -15.07 -9.09 -31.35
C PHE A 22 -15.88 -8.88 -30.07
N TYR A 23 -16.72 -7.84 -30.03
CA TYR A 23 -17.59 -7.55 -28.89
C TYR A 23 -18.55 -8.70 -28.59
N PHE A 24 -19.21 -9.25 -29.63
CA PHE A 24 -20.12 -10.39 -29.46
C PHE A 24 -19.40 -11.67 -29.03
N SER A 25 -18.24 -11.98 -29.62
CA SER A 25 -17.45 -13.15 -29.22
C SER A 25 -16.95 -13.06 -27.78
N TYR A 26 -16.59 -11.86 -27.33
CA TYR A 26 -16.08 -11.65 -25.97
C TYR A 26 -17.18 -11.71 -24.91
N TYR A 27 -18.37 -11.15 -25.21
CA TYR A 27 -19.47 -11.07 -24.25
C TYR A 27 -20.38 -12.29 -24.23
N TYR A 28 -20.60 -12.97 -25.36
CA TYR A 28 -21.50 -14.13 -25.45
C TYR A 28 -20.78 -15.49 -25.52
N GLY A 29 -19.45 -15.51 -25.57
CA GLY A 29 -18.65 -16.75 -25.67
C GLY A 29 -18.45 -17.52 -24.35
N LYS A 30 -19.18 -17.20 -23.28
CA LYS A 30 -19.00 -17.81 -21.94
C LYS A 30 -20.32 -18.34 -21.36
N GLU A 31 -21.01 -19.20 -22.10
CA GLU A 31 -21.98 -20.12 -21.53
C GLU A 31 -21.59 -21.55 -21.90
N GLY A 32 -21.03 -22.28 -20.93
CA GLY A 32 -20.75 -23.70 -21.14
C GLY A 32 -19.67 -24.29 -20.25
N GLU A 33 -19.77 -24.17 -18.92
CA GLU A 33 -19.22 -25.21 -18.03
C GLU A 33 -20.13 -25.40 -16.82
N LYS A 34 -20.75 -26.59 -16.78
CA LYS A 34 -21.70 -27.05 -15.77
C LYS A 34 -20.95 -27.57 -14.55
N GLN A 35 -21.35 -27.16 -13.35
CA GLN A 35 -21.01 -27.86 -12.10
C GLN A 35 -22.05 -28.95 -11.82
N PRO A 36 -21.65 -30.17 -11.39
CA PRO A 36 -22.43 -30.97 -10.44
C PRO A 36 -21.88 -30.68 -9.02
N GLY A 37 -22.63 -30.65 -7.92
CA GLY A 37 -23.85 -31.34 -7.54
C GLY A 37 -23.61 -31.95 -6.15
N VAL A 38 -24.30 -31.40 -5.13
CA VAL A 38 -24.16 -31.63 -3.68
C VAL A 38 -24.77 -32.96 -3.21
N GLN A 39 -24.23 -33.56 -2.13
CA GLN A 39 -24.87 -34.41 -1.08
C GLN A 39 -23.89 -34.45 0.11
N GLY A 40 -24.17 -34.27 1.41
CA GLY A 40 -25.40 -34.11 2.20
C GLY A 40 -25.54 -35.27 3.21
N GLU A 41 -25.19 -35.08 4.50
CA GLU A 41 -25.71 -35.78 5.72
C GLU A 41 -24.94 -35.30 6.97
N VAL A 42 -25.51 -34.46 7.84
CA VAL A 42 -26.36 -34.68 9.03
C VAL A 42 -25.60 -35.05 10.33
N MET A 43 -26.00 -34.31 11.36
CA MET A 43 -25.53 -34.13 12.73
C MET A 43 -26.01 -35.25 13.66
N ASP A 44 -25.21 -35.61 14.66
CA ASP A 44 -25.70 -36.23 15.89
C ASP A 44 -25.06 -35.62 17.15
N ARG A 45 -25.92 -35.43 18.15
CA ARG A 45 -25.70 -34.79 19.45
C ARG A 45 -26.15 -35.76 20.53
N GLU A 46 -25.30 -36.06 21.50
CA GLU A 46 -25.58 -36.65 22.82
C GLU A 46 -24.27 -36.57 23.62
N GLU A 47 -24.16 -36.48 24.95
CA GLU A 47 -24.97 -36.00 26.08
C GLU A 47 -23.96 -35.90 27.26
N ARG A 48 -24.29 -35.15 28.32
CA ARG A 48 -23.46 -34.95 29.54
C ARG A 48 -23.92 -35.93 30.64
N PRO A 49 -23.08 -36.27 31.64
CA PRO A 49 -23.29 -35.78 33.02
C PRO A 49 -21.95 -35.42 33.73
N GLU A 50 -21.80 -34.27 34.38
CA GLU A 50 -22.15 -33.90 35.77
C GLU A 50 -21.34 -34.60 36.90
N GLY A 51 -20.82 -33.79 37.84
CA GLY A 51 -20.09 -34.16 39.06
C GLY A 51 -18.99 -33.14 39.40
N VAL A 52 -19.26 -32.02 40.11
CA VAL A 52 -19.17 -31.85 41.60
C VAL A 52 -17.70 -31.89 42.07
N GLU A 53 -17.08 -30.95 42.80
CA GLU A 53 -17.49 -29.76 43.57
C GLU A 53 -16.22 -28.90 43.84
N ALA A 54 -16.43 -27.65 44.24
CA ALA A 54 -15.41 -26.71 44.69
C ALA A 54 -14.86 -27.06 46.09
N VAL A 55 -13.66 -26.56 46.47
CA VAL A 55 -13.41 -25.72 47.66
C VAL A 55 -11.98 -25.16 47.62
N THR A 56 -11.92 -23.87 47.94
CA THR A 56 -10.82 -22.92 48.23
C THR A 56 -9.74 -23.35 49.25
N ALA A 57 -8.50 -22.88 49.10
CA ALA A 57 -7.86 -21.88 50.00
C ALA A 57 -6.30 -21.84 49.93
N GLU A 58 -5.80 -20.60 49.78
CA GLU A 58 -4.59 -19.97 50.35
C GLU A 58 -3.16 -20.57 50.25
N LYS A 59 -2.32 -19.83 49.51
CA LYS A 59 -0.96 -19.32 49.80
C LYS A 59 -0.11 -19.99 50.90
N LYS A 60 1.07 -20.47 50.50
CA LYS A 60 2.36 -20.15 51.16
C LYS A 60 3.53 -20.20 50.18
N THR A 61 4.40 -19.21 50.36
CA THR A 61 5.63 -18.88 49.64
C THR A 61 6.71 -19.93 49.89
N GLU A 62 7.49 -20.26 48.86
CA GLU A 62 8.90 -20.63 49.01
C GLU A 62 9.66 -20.26 47.72
N GLU A 63 10.72 -19.47 47.91
CA GLU A 63 11.65 -18.98 46.91
C GLU A 63 12.47 -20.13 46.31
N VAL A 64 12.56 -20.19 44.97
CA VAL A 64 13.78 -20.67 44.32
C VAL A 64 14.13 -19.74 43.16
N SER A 65 15.14 -18.93 43.48
CA SER A 65 16.07 -18.23 42.60
C SER A 65 16.35 -18.94 41.28
N GLY A 66 16.29 -18.18 40.18
CA GLY A 66 16.63 -18.64 38.85
C GLY A 66 16.26 -17.63 37.77
N GLU A 67 16.66 -16.36 37.95
CA GLU A 67 16.65 -15.38 36.86
C GLU A 67 17.66 -15.82 35.78
N GLN A 68 17.16 -16.45 34.72
CA GLN A 68 17.73 -16.24 33.40
C GLN A 68 16.83 -15.24 32.69
N GLY A 69 17.10 -13.97 32.97
CA GLY A 69 16.65 -12.89 32.12
C GLY A 69 17.19 -13.13 30.72
N VAL A 70 16.29 -13.39 29.78
CA VAL A 70 16.58 -13.23 28.36
C VAL A 70 16.88 -11.74 28.19
N GLU A 71 18.17 -11.42 28.11
CA GLU A 71 18.70 -10.12 27.74
C GLU A 71 18.10 -9.71 26.39
N GLY A 72 17.02 -8.94 26.43
CA GLY A 72 16.59 -8.15 25.30
C GLY A 72 17.62 -7.06 25.09
N GLN A 73 18.54 -7.26 24.16
CA GLN A 73 19.47 -6.22 23.72
C GLN A 73 18.68 -4.97 23.33
N ALA A 74 18.86 -3.89 24.09
CA ALA A 74 18.51 -2.57 23.65
C ALA A 74 19.45 -2.24 22.47
N THR A 75 18.98 -2.49 21.25
CA THR A 75 19.68 -2.04 20.04
C THR A 75 19.78 -0.52 20.10
N ASP A 76 20.99 0.00 19.95
CA ASP A 76 21.23 1.44 19.87
C ASP A 76 20.41 2.04 18.71
N VAL A 77 19.86 3.24 18.89
CA VAL A 77 19.06 3.92 17.86
C VAL A 77 19.89 4.09 16.58
N GLU A 78 21.20 4.31 16.72
CA GLU A 78 22.12 4.37 15.59
C GLU A 78 22.20 3.03 14.83
N ASP A 79 22.14 1.90 15.52
CA ASP A 79 22.13 0.57 14.91
C ASP A 79 20.84 0.30 14.14
N GLU A 80 19.69 0.72 14.66
CA GLU A 80 18.41 0.62 13.95
C GLU A 80 18.39 1.47 12.68
N CYS A 81 18.87 2.71 12.75
CA CYS A 81 18.98 3.61 11.61
C CYS A 81 19.89 3.02 10.53
N ARG A 82 21.07 2.49 10.92
CA ARG A 82 22.00 1.83 10.01
C ARG A 82 21.40 0.59 9.37
N ARG A 83 20.64 -0.21 10.12
CA ARG A 83 19.96 -1.41 9.59
C ARG A 83 18.94 -1.04 8.51
N MET A 84 18.05 -0.08 8.78
CA MET A 84 17.03 0.34 7.81
C MET A 84 17.65 0.94 6.54
N GLU A 85 18.70 1.77 6.69
CA GLU A 85 19.43 2.32 5.55
C GLU A 85 20.07 1.19 4.73
N LYS A 86 20.71 0.22 5.41
CA LYS A 86 21.36 -0.92 4.75
C LYS A 86 20.37 -1.76 3.93
N GLU A 87 19.22 -2.12 4.49
CA GLU A 87 18.19 -2.92 3.79
C GLU A 87 17.72 -2.23 2.50
N LEU A 88 17.48 -0.91 2.56
CA LEU A 88 17.10 -0.13 1.39
C LEU A 88 18.23 -0.10 0.34
N MET A 89 19.47 0.08 0.78
CA MET A 89 20.65 0.13 -0.10
C MET A 89 20.90 -1.20 -0.80
N GLU A 90 20.70 -2.31 -0.09
CA GLU A 90 20.81 -3.66 -0.66
C GLU A 90 19.77 -3.88 -1.76
N PHE A 91 18.52 -3.43 -1.54
CA PHE A 91 17.48 -3.50 -2.57
C PHE A 91 17.83 -2.67 -3.81
N LEU A 92 18.32 -1.43 -3.64
CA LEU A 92 18.71 -0.59 -4.77
C LEU A 92 19.90 -1.17 -5.54
N THR A 93 20.89 -1.73 -4.83
CA THR A 93 22.04 -2.44 -5.42
C THR A 93 21.61 -3.71 -6.16
N TYR A 94 20.56 -4.38 -5.69
CA TYR A 94 19.96 -5.51 -6.39
C TYR A 94 19.30 -5.06 -7.70
N LEU A 95 18.62 -3.91 -7.73
CA LEU A 95 18.00 -3.36 -8.94
C LEU A 95 19.04 -3.00 -10.02
N ASP A 96 20.20 -2.46 -9.65
CA ASP A 96 21.30 -2.16 -10.60
C ASP A 96 21.73 -3.39 -11.44
N LYS A 97 21.51 -4.59 -10.91
CA LYS A 97 21.91 -5.85 -11.56
C LYS A 97 20.87 -6.39 -12.53
N LYS A 98 19.67 -5.81 -12.57
CA LYS A 98 18.54 -6.32 -13.36
C LYS A 98 18.57 -5.82 -14.80
N ASP A 99 18.32 -6.72 -15.73
CA ASP A 99 18.35 -6.40 -17.16
C ASP A 99 17.30 -5.35 -17.54
N TYR A 100 16.08 -5.46 -16.99
CA TYR A 100 15.02 -4.48 -17.22
C TYR A 100 15.34 -3.07 -16.69
N ILE A 101 16.30 -2.94 -15.76
CA ILE A 101 16.82 -1.64 -15.28
C ILE A 101 17.92 -1.15 -16.22
N ARG A 102 18.86 -2.02 -16.60
CA ARG A 102 19.97 -1.68 -17.50
C ARG A 102 19.47 -1.23 -18.88
N GLU A 103 18.40 -1.82 -19.38
CA GLU A 103 17.74 -1.43 -20.64
C GLU A 103 17.20 0.01 -20.63
N LEU A 104 16.98 0.62 -19.46
CA LEU A 104 16.55 2.01 -19.37
C LEU A 104 17.67 3.02 -19.64
N GLY A 105 18.93 2.58 -19.71
CA GLY A 105 20.08 3.43 -19.96
C GLY A 105 20.27 4.52 -18.91
N ILE A 106 20.00 4.20 -17.63
CA ILE A 106 20.29 5.11 -16.52
C ILE A 106 21.82 5.06 -16.31
N GLU A 107 22.50 6.19 -16.49
CA GLU A 107 23.97 6.27 -16.43
C GLU A 107 24.52 6.20 -14.99
N GLU A 108 23.72 6.61 -14.02
CA GLU A 108 24.07 6.63 -12.60
C GLU A 108 23.56 5.38 -11.86
N ASP A 109 24.12 5.10 -10.68
CA ASP A 109 23.64 4.00 -9.84
C ASP A 109 22.22 4.26 -9.32
N MET A 110 21.47 3.17 -9.11
CA MET A 110 20.08 3.21 -8.67
C MET A 110 19.89 3.96 -7.36
N HIS A 111 20.88 3.96 -6.47
CA HIS A 111 20.80 4.72 -5.23
C HIS A 111 20.86 6.23 -5.48
N THR A 112 21.82 6.73 -6.26
CA THR A 112 21.90 8.14 -6.63
C THR A 112 20.64 8.58 -7.38
N HIS A 113 20.13 7.75 -8.30
CA HIS A 113 18.90 8.04 -9.03
C HIS A 113 17.66 8.08 -8.11
N PHE A 114 17.53 7.12 -7.20
CA PHE A 114 16.45 7.07 -6.22
C PHE A 114 16.44 8.32 -5.32
N LYS A 115 17.61 8.76 -4.85
CA LYS A 115 17.73 10.01 -4.08
C LYS A 115 17.24 11.22 -4.87
N LYS A 116 17.55 11.30 -6.17
CA LYS A 116 17.05 12.38 -7.05
C LYS A 116 15.53 12.34 -7.20
N ILE A 117 14.93 11.17 -7.38
CA ILE A 117 13.47 11.00 -7.46
C ILE A 117 12.83 11.49 -6.15
N LEU A 118 13.31 11.01 -5.00
CA LEU A 118 12.76 11.42 -3.71
C LEU A 118 12.89 12.93 -3.49
N ARG A 119 14.04 13.53 -3.83
CA ARG A 119 14.23 14.98 -3.74
C ARG A 119 13.25 15.75 -4.62
N ARG A 120 13.02 15.32 -5.87
CA ARG A 120 12.03 15.94 -6.77
C ARG A 120 10.62 15.86 -6.19
N LEU A 121 10.24 14.70 -5.65
CA LEU A 121 8.93 14.50 -5.02
C LEU A 121 8.77 15.36 -3.76
N SER A 122 9.80 15.45 -2.91
CA SER A 122 9.80 16.28 -1.71
C SER A 122 9.68 17.77 -2.00
N LEU A 123 10.30 18.24 -3.10
CA LEU A 123 10.20 19.64 -3.54
C LEU A 123 8.85 19.96 -4.18
N ASN A 124 8.06 18.95 -4.57
CA ASN A 124 6.78 19.12 -5.24
C ASN A 124 5.71 18.26 -4.55
N PRO A 125 5.30 18.55 -3.31
CA PRO A 125 4.28 17.75 -2.65
C PRO A 125 2.87 18.06 -3.22
N PRO A 126 1.99 17.05 -3.34
CA PRO A 126 0.62 17.25 -3.81
C PRO A 126 -0.26 17.94 -2.76
N THR A 127 -1.47 18.35 -3.16
CA THR A 127 -2.49 18.88 -2.24
C THR A 127 -3.48 17.76 -1.87
N PRO A 128 -3.47 17.22 -0.65
CA PRO A 128 -4.19 15.98 -0.34
C PRO A 128 -5.70 16.14 -0.12
N ALA A 129 -6.20 17.35 0.17
CA ALA A 129 -7.61 17.61 0.41
C ALA A 129 -8.03 19.00 -0.08
N GLY A 130 -9.33 19.26 -0.16
CA GLY A 130 -9.88 20.55 -0.57
C GLY A 130 -9.77 20.86 -2.06
N GLU A 131 -9.41 19.88 -2.90
CA GLU A 131 -9.27 20.08 -4.35
C GLU A 131 -10.60 20.45 -5.03
N GLY A 132 -11.74 19.99 -4.49
CA GLY A 132 -13.08 20.31 -5.01
C GLY A 132 -13.42 21.81 -4.99
N LEU A 133 -12.67 22.61 -4.22
CA LEU A 133 -12.86 24.06 -4.14
C LEU A 133 -12.17 24.82 -5.28
N LYS A 134 -11.20 24.21 -5.98
CA LYS A 134 -10.40 24.85 -7.03
C LYS A 134 -10.08 23.87 -8.15
N ILE A 135 -10.63 24.10 -9.33
CA ILE A 135 -10.41 23.27 -10.53
C ILE A 135 -8.91 23.11 -10.83
N ASP A 136 -8.11 24.16 -10.67
CA ASP A 136 -6.65 24.10 -10.86
C ASP A 136 -5.97 23.08 -9.96
N THR A 137 -6.44 22.91 -8.71
CA THR A 137 -5.90 21.92 -7.78
C THR A 137 -6.24 20.50 -8.24
N ILE A 138 -7.48 20.29 -8.73
CA ILE A 138 -7.90 19.00 -9.30
C ILE A 138 -6.98 18.62 -10.47
N ILE A 139 -6.76 19.55 -11.41
CA ILE A 139 -5.90 19.31 -12.58
C ILE A 139 -4.45 19.03 -12.13
N LYS A 140 -3.91 19.81 -11.18
CA LYS A 140 -2.57 19.58 -10.63
C LYS A 140 -2.43 18.18 -10.03
N ASN A 141 -3.40 17.73 -9.25
CA ASN A 141 -3.40 16.41 -8.62
C ASN A 141 -3.55 15.27 -9.64
N ILE A 142 -4.42 15.41 -10.65
CA ILE A 142 -4.58 14.40 -11.72
C ILE A 142 -3.25 14.18 -12.45
N TYR A 143 -2.52 15.24 -12.77
CA TYR A 143 -1.26 15.17 -13.50
C TYR A 143 -0.01 15.17 -12.60
N HIS A 144 -0.17 14.97 -11.29
CA HIS A 144 0.91 15.19 -10.30
C HIS A 144 2.22 14.51 -10.67
N PHE A 145 2.23 13.18 -10.81
CA PHE A 145 3.44 12.44 -11.09
C PHE A 145 4.06 12.78 -12.45
N TYR A 146 3.25 13.06 -13.47
CA TYR A 146 3.74 13.50 -14.79
C TYR A 146 4.40 14.88 -14.76
N ARG A 147 4.05 15.72 -13.77
CA ARG A 147 4.64 17.05 -13.58
C ARG A 147 5.87 17.01 -12.68
N ALA A 148 5.87 16.14 -11.67
CA ALA A 148 6.94 16.05 -10.68
C ALA A 148 8.11 15.15 -11.14
N LEU A 149 7.85 14.18 -12.01
CA LEU A 149 8.82 13.15 -12.42
C LEU A 149 9.08 13.17 -13.92
N SER A 150 10.27 12.72 -14.31
CA SER A 150 10.62 12.55 -15.73
C SER A 150 9.93 11.32 -16.32
N LEU A 151 9.86 11.23 -17.66
CA LEU A 151 9.37 10.02 -18.33
C LEU A 151 10.21 8.79 -18.00
N GLN A 152 11.53 8.96 -17.81
CA GLN A 152 12.44 7.87 -17.42
C GLN A 152 12.12 7.40 -16.00
N ASP A 153 11.92 8.32 -15.05
CA ASP A 153 11.54 8.03 -13.66
C ASP A 153 10.21 7.24 -13.62
N LEU A 154 9.22 7.65 -14.41
CA LEU A 154 7.91 6.98 -14.49
C LEU A 154 8.01 5.57 -15.08
N LYS A 155 8.86 5.38 -16.10
CA LYS A 155 9.14 4.06 -16.69
C LYS A 155 9.86 3.16 -15.69
N LEU A 156 10.87 3.70 -14.99
CA LEU A 156 11.60 3.00 -13.95
C LEU A 156 10.67 2.49 -12.86
N ILE A 157 9.87 3.37 -12.25
CA ILE A 157 8.93 3.01 -11.19
C ILE A 157 7.94 1.95 -11.70
N ARG A 158 7.42 2.11 -12.93
CA ARG A 158 6.52 1.12 -13.53
C ARG A 158 7.20 -0.25 -13.66
N LEU A 159 8.43 -0.31 -14.17
CA LEU A 159 9.15 -1.56 -14.37
C LEU A 159 9.48 -2.25 -13.04
N ILE A 160 9.91 -1.51 -12.03
CA ILE A 160 10.12 -2.06 -10.68
C ILE A 160 8.83 -2.67 -10.16
N LEU A 161 7.71 -1.94 -10.23
CA LEU A 161 6.42 -2.44 -9.74
C LEU A 161 5.92 -3.68 -10.52
N GLN A 162 6.28 -3.81 -11.79
CA GLN A 162 5.88 -4.96 -12.61
C GLN A 162 6.77 -6.19 -12.39
N ASN A 163 8.07 -6.01 -12.18
CA ASN A 163 9.03 -7.11 -12.09
C ASN A 163 9.28 -7.55 -10.63
N GLU A 164 9.05 -6.68 -9.65
CA GLU A 164 9.24 -6.96 -8.23
C GLU A 164 7.89 -7.13 -7.48
N ALA A 165 6.83 -7.49 -8.20
CA ALA A 165 5.48 -7.66 -7.65
C ALA A 165 5.42 -8.73 -6.54
N ASP A 166 6.22 -9.79 -6.67
CA ASP A 166 6.25 -10.90 -5.70
C ASP A 166 6.88 -10.49 -4.36
N THR A 167 7.91 -9.65 -4.40
CA THR A 167 8.64 -9.15 -3.23
C THR A 167 8.08 -7.82 -2.69
N LEU A 168 7.07 -7.25 -3.37
CA LEU A 168 6.53 -5.93 -3.09
C LEU A 168 6.09 -5.73 -1.62
N GLU A 169 5.42 -6.72 -1.04
CA GLU A 169 4.97 -6.66 0.36
C GLU A 169 6.14 -6.49 1.33
N MET A 170 7.23 -7.23 1.10
CA MET A 170 8.44 -7.19 1.93
C MET A 170 9.20 -5.89 1.69
N ASN A 171 9.29 -5.44 0.44
CA ASN A 171 9.93 -4.18 0.08
C ASN A 171 9.21 -2.98 0.73
N LEU A 172 7.87 -2.95 0.73
CA LEU A 172 7.10 -1.90 1.38
C LEU A 172 7.16 -1.99 2.90
N ALA A 173 7.22 -3.20 3.47
CA ALA A 173 7.43 -3.41 4.90
C ALA A 173 8.79 -2.93 5.39
N ALA A 174 9.83 -2.98 4.56
CA ALA A 174 11.14 -2.38 4.86
C ALA A 174 11.18 -0.86 4.60
N LEU A 175 10.51 -0.40 3.53
CA LEU A 175 10.49 1.02 3.16
C LEU A 175 9.73 1.88 4.17
N TYR A 176 8.61 1.38 4.71
CA TYR A 176 7.77 2.15 5.64
C TYR A 176 8.51 2.58 6.92
N PRO A 177 9.18 1.68 7.68
CA PRO A 177 9.97 2.07 8.85
C PRO A 177 11.05 3.10 8.50
N TRP A 178 11.73 2.94 7.36
CA TRP A 178 12.72 3.90 6.88
C TRP A 178 12.09 5.29 6.66
N LEU A 179 10.95 5.38 5.97
CA LEU A 179 10.22 6.64 5.77
C LEU A 179 9.81 7.31 7.10
N MET A 180 9.43 6.51 8.09
CA MET A 180 9.00 7.00 9.42
C MET A 180 10.17 7.33 10.35
N SER A 181 11.41 7.09 9.92
CA SER A 181 12.61 7.27 10.76
C SER A 181 13.20 8.69 10.72
N ALA A 182 12.64 9.59 9.91
CA ALA A 182 13.19 10.91 9.61
C ALA A 182 13.50 11.82 10.82
N ASP A 183 12.79 11.66 11.94
CA ASP A 183 13.03 12.45 13.17
C ASP A 183 14.00 11.78 14.15
N ARG A 184 14.22 10.46 14.00
CA ARG A 184 15.10 9.65 14.87
C ARG A 184 16.48 9.46 14.26
N CYS A 185 16.53 9.33 12.94
CA CYS A 185 17.76 9.15 12.19
C CYS A 185 18.21 10.50 11.62
N SER A 186 19.51 10.78 11.68
CA SER A 186 20.09 11.98 11.07
C SER A 186 19.80 12.02 9.58
N GLN A 187 19.00 12.99 9.14
CA GLN A 187 18.68 13.15 7.71
C GLN A 187 19.95 13.52 6.93
N LYS A 188 20.38 12.63 6.05
CA LYS A 188 21.45 12.93 5.08
C LYS A 188 20.80 13.38 3.79
N ASP A 189 21.21 14.53 3.26
CA ASP A 189 20.67 15.10 2.01
C ASP A 189 19.14 15.35 2.02
N GLY A 190 18.52 15.48 3.20
CA GLY A 190 17.07 15.61 3.35
C GLY A 190 16.31 14.29 3.17
N LEU A 191 16.96 13.15 3.39
CA LEU A 191 16.39 11.81 3.34
C LEU A 191 16.55 11.08 4.68
N PRO A 192 15.55 10.28 5.13
CA PRO A 192 14.21 10.14 4.55
C PRO A 192 13.42 11.47 4.52
N PRO A 193 12.41 11.61 3.63
CA PRO A 193 11.63 12.84 3.56
C PRO A 193 10.93 13.17 4.88
N SER A 194 10.66 14.46 5.12
CA SER A 194 9.96 14.91 6.34
C SER A 194 8.56 14.30 6.47
N LEU A 195 8.07 14.19 7.71
CA LEU A 195 6.72 13.67 7.99
C LEU A 195 5.63 14.46 7.26
N ASP A 196 5.74 15.79 7.13
CA ASP A 196 4.78 16.59 6.35
C ASP A 196 4.75 16.17 4.88
N THR A 197 5.92 15.89 4.29
CA THR A 197 6.01 15.46 2.89
C THR A 197 5.33 14.11 2.69
N ILE A 198 5.67 13.10 3.48
CA ILE A 198 5.07 11.77 3.35
C ILE A 198 3.57 11.80 3.68
N TYR A 199 3.15 12.63 4.64
CA TYR A 199 1.73 12.85 4.95
C TYR A 199 0.96 13.43 3.76
N ARG A 200 1.50 14.42 3.05
CA ARG A 200 0.85 14.98 1.85
C ARG A 200 0.71 13.95 0.75
N TYR A 201 1.72 13.10 0.52
CA TYR A 201 1.62 12.02 -0.47
C TYR A 201 0.62 10.93 -0.05
N ALA A 202 0.63 10.53 1.23
CA ALA A 202 -0.31 9.58 1.78
C ALA A 202 -1.76 10.08 1.66
N GLY A 203 -1.99 11.34 2.06
CA GLY A 203 -3.28 12.00 1.91
C GLY A 203 -3.70 12.14 0.45
N PHE A 204 -2.78 12.49 -0.45
CA PHE A 204 -3.07 12.55 -1.89
C PHE A 204 -3.55 11.20 -2.42
N LEU A 205 -2.82 10.12 -2.12
CA LEU A 205 -3.17 8.78 -2.58
C LEU A 205 -4.49 8.27 -1.98
N ALA A 206 -4.72 8.52 -0.69
CA ALA A 206 -5.91 8.02 0.01
C ALA A 206 -7.17 8.87 -0.22
N ASN A 207 -7.04 10.18 -0.41
CA ASN A 207 -8.15 11.12 -0.29
C ASN A 207 -8.43 11.95 -1.57
N SER A 208 -7.44 12.20 -2.43
CA SER A 208 -7.67 12.96 -3.67
C SER A 208 -8.22 12.10 -4.81
N ILE A 209 -9.00 12.69 -5.71
CA ILE A 209 -9.51 12.07 -6.94
C ILE A 209 -8.35 11.55 -7.79
N GLY A 210 -7.32 12.38 -8.00
CA GLY A 210 -6.15 12.03 -8.79
C GLY A 210 -5.39 10.84 -8.19
N GLY A 211 -5.04 10.92 -6.91
CA GLY A 211 -4.28 9.88 -6.20
C GLY A 211 -5.04 8.56 -6.10
N ARG A 212 -6.32 8.59 -5.74
CA ARG A 212 -7.16 7.38 -5.73
C ARG A 212 -7.25 6.74 -7.12
N ALA A 213 -7.44 7.55 -8.17
CA ALA A 213 -7.47 7.06 -9.54
C ALA A 213 -6.12 6.48 -10.01
N TYR A 214 -4.98 6.91 -9.45
CA TYR A 214 -3.70 6.23 -9.67
C TYR A 214 -3.71 4.84 -9.05
N LEU A 215 -4.12 4.69 -7.79
CA LEU A 215 -4.15 3.39 -7.10
C LEU A 215 -5.17 2.41 -7.69
N PHE A 216 -6.34 2.89 -8.13
CA PHE A 216 -7.37 2.05 -8.77
C PHE A 216 -6.92 1.42 -10.10
N ARG A 217 -5.90 2.00 -10.76
CA ARG A 217 -5.31 1.46 -12.00
C ARG A 217 -4.14 0.50 -11.73
N ARG A 218 -3.85 0.20 -10.47
CA ARG A 218 -2.82 -0.76 -10.06
C ARG A 218 -3.43 -2.11 -9.72
N GLU A 219 -2.60 -3.13 -9.76
CA GLU A 219 -2.96 -4.46 -9.27
C GLU A 219 -3.45 -4.40 -7.82
N THR A 220 -4.33 -5.33 -7.46
CA THR A 220 -4.97 -5.34 -6.14
C THR A 220 -3.95 -5.41 -5.01
N ARG A 221 -2.91 -6.24 -5.12
CA ARG A 221 -1.85 -6.35 -4.09
C ARG A 221 -1.21 -5.01 -3.78
N LEU A 222 -0.71 -4.31 -4.80
CA LEU A 222 -0.12 -2.97 -4.64
C LEU A 222 -1.14 -1.95 -4.11
N ARG A 223 -2.37 -1.95 -4.62
CA ARG A 223 -3.42 -1.02 -4.16
C ARG A 223 -3.69 -1.20 -2.65
N LEU A 224 -3.82 -2.43 -2.18
CA LEU A 224 -4.08 -2.73 -0.77
C LEU A 224 -2.93 -2.28 0.13
N LEU A 225 -1.70 -2.64 -0.22
CA LEU A 225 -0.51 -2.26 0.53
C LEU A 225 -0.31 -0.74 0.57
N MET A 226 -0.48 -0.07 -0.57
CA MET A 226 -0.36 1.39 -0.64
C MET A 226 -1.41 2.07 0.23
N ASN A 227 -2.68 1.64 0.16
CA ASN A 227 -3.72 2.19 1.03
C ASN A 227 -3.38 1.95 2.51
N TYR A 228 -2.96 0.74 2.88
CA TYR A 228 -2.59 0.40 4.26
C TYR A 228 -1.52 1.36 4.81
N TYR A 229 -0.39 1.49 4.12
CA TYR A 229 0.68 2.39 4.57
C TYR A 229 0.28 3.87 4.51
N CYS A 230 -0.55 4.30 3.55
CA CYS A 230 -1.08 5.67 3.55
C CYS A 230 -1.90 5.95 4.81
N LEU A 231 -2.78 5.05 5.22
CA LEU A 231 -3.58 5.22 6.43
C LEU A 231 -2.70 5.26 7.70
N LEU A 232 -1.65 4.44 7.77
CA LEU A 232 -0.69 4.48 8.87
C LEU A 232 0.07 5.82 8.95
N ILE A 233 0.51 6.35 7.82
CA ILE A 233 1.21 7.65 7.76
C ILE A 233 0.27 8.77 8.21
N ILE A 234 -0.97 8.79 7.73
CA ILE A 234 -1.96 9.80 8.11
C ILE A 234 -2.29 9.69 9.60
N HIS A 235 -2.43 8.47 10.13
CA HIS A 235 -2.64 8.23 11.56
C HIS A 235 -1.48 8.79 12.41
N GLU A 236 -0.24 8.56 12.01
CA GLU A 236 0.91 9.10 12.74
C GLU A 236 0.95 10.63 12.68
N ALA A 237 0.65 11.23 11.53
CA ALA A 237 0.51 12.68 11.41
C ALA A 237 -0.59 13.23 12.34
N ASP A 238 -1.74 12.55 12.45
CA ASP A 238 -2.83 12.91 13.37
C ASP A 238 -2.39 12.83 14.84
N LYS A 239 -1.68 11.76 15.24
CA LYS A 239 -1.13 11.63 16.61
C LYS A 239 -0.19 12.77 16.97
N ARG A 240 0.59 13.25 16.00
CA ARG A 240 1.53 14.37 16.18
C ARG A 240 0.89 15.74 15.97
N LYS A 241 -0.44 15.82 15.78
CA LYS A 241 -1.18 17.05 15.49
C LYS A 241 -0.71 17.76 14.21
N MET A 242 -0.20 16.99 13.26
CA MET A 242 0.28 17.44 11.94
C MET A 242 -0.72 17.12 10.81
N ASN A 243 -1.91 16.61 11.12
CA ASN A 243 -3.00 16.40 10.15
C ASN A 243 -3.65 17.75 9.76
N SER A 244 -2.87 18.62 9.12
CA SER A 244 -3.24 20.01 8.79
C SER A 244 -4.38 20.11 7.76
N PHE A 245 -4.58 19.07 6.94
CA PHE A 245 -5.68 19.00 5.98
C PHE A 245 -6.95 18.34 6.54
N GLY A 246 -6.95 17.92 7.81
CA GLY A 246 -8.13 17.36 8.46
C GLY A 246 -8.65 16.07 7.82
N ILE A 247 -7.75 15.24 7.28
CA ILE A 247 -8.12 13.99 6.59
C ILE A 247 -8.65 13.00 7.63
N ASP A 248 -9.93 12.62 7.53
CA ASP A 248 -10.52 11.56 8.36
C ASP A 248 -10.29 10.20 7.70
N ILE A 249 -9.48 9.37 8.34
CA ILE A 249 -9.20 8.01 7.86
C ILE A 249 -10.25 6.98 8.28
N THR A 250 -11.09 7.32 9.26
CA THR A 250 -12.04 6.38 9.90
C THR A 250 -12.93 5.63 8.91
N PRO A 251 -13.50 6.28 7.86
CA PRO A 251 -14.36 5.59 6.89
C PRO A 251 -13.65 4.50 6.09
N PHE A 252 -12.31 4.52 6.03
CA PHE A 252 -11.52 3.61 5.21
C PHE A 252 -10.95 2.42 6.01
N LEU A 253 -10.92 2.48 7.34
CA LEU A 253 -10.21 1.51 8.18
C LEU A 253 -10.83 0.11 8.09
N GLU A 254 -12.13 -0.01 8.36
CA GLU A 254 -12.82 -1.30 8.35
C GLU A 254 -12.98 -1.90 6.95
N PRO A 255 -13.42 -1.15 5.92
CA PRO A 255 -13.50 -1.70 4.56
C PRO A 255 -12.15 -2.19 4.05
N LEU A 256 -11.05 -1.49 4.35
CA LEU A 256 -9.72 -1.93 3.96
C LEU A 256 -9.26 -3.16 4.76
N ALA A 257 -9.59 -3.24 6.06
CA ALA A 257 -9.26 -4.39 6.89
C ALA A 257 -9.92 -5.67 6.35
N GLU A 258 -11.22 -5.59 6.04
CA GLU A 258 -11.97 -6.70 5.44
C GLU A 258 -11.41 -7.11 4.08
N GLU A 259 -11.06 -6.14 3.22
CA GLU A 259 -10.50 -6.44 1.91
C GLU A 259 -9.13 -7.11 2.01
N ILE A 260 -8.26 -6.61 2.90
CA ILE A 260 -6.92 -7.19 3.14
C ILE A 260 -7.02 -8.59 3.72
N GLU A 261 -7.86 -8.81 4.73
CA GLU A 261 -7.99 -10.11 5.40
C GLU A 261 -8.41 -11.21 4.43
N ASN A 262 -9.30 -10.88 3.49
CA ASN A 262 -9.81 -11.80 2.49
C ASN A 262 -8.88 -12.00 1.28
N TYR A 263 -7.85 -11.16 1.11
CA TYR A 263 -6.94 -11.24 -0.02
C TYR A 263 -5.80 -12.25 0.24
N GLN A 264 -5.85 -13.40 -0.42
CA GLN A 264 -4.97 -14.54 -0.14
C GLN A 264 -3.49 -14.34 -0.54
N PHE A 265 -3.18 -13.38 -1.41
CA PHE A 265 -1.81 -13.13 -1.89
C PHE A 265 -1.02 -12.12 -1.04
N LEU A 266 -1.49 -11.86 0.18
CA LEU A 266 -0.73 -11.10 1.19
C LEU A 266 -0.34 -12.05 2.33
N TYR A 267 0.96 -12.15 2.58
CA TYR A 267 1.51 -13.00 3.64
C TYR A 267 1.07 -12.53 5.02
N TYR A 268 1.06 -11.21 5.25
CA TYR A 268 0.78 -10.60 6.56
C TYR A 268 -0.66 -10.06 6.68
N ARG A 269 -1.60 -10.58 5.88
CA ARG A 269 -2.99 -10.10 5.81
C ARG A 269 -3.69 -9.95 7.16
N LYS A 270 -3.52 -10.91 8.08
CA LYS A 270 -4.15 -10.88 9.41
C LYS A 270 -3.57 -9.77 10.29
N GLU A 271 -2.27 -9.56 10.21
CA GLU A 271 -1.57 -8.52 10.99
C GLU A 271 -1.97 -7.12 10.50
N TYR A 272 -2.02 -6.92 9.19
CA TYR A 272 -2.47 -5.67 8.59
C TYR A 272 -3.93 -5.37 8.91
N ALA A 273 -4.82 -6.34 8.75
CA ALA A 273 -6.24 -6.19 9.08
C ALA A 273 -6.43 -5.88 10.58
N GLY A 274 -5.79 -6.66 11.47
CA GLY A 274 -5.83 -6.43 12.91
C GLY A 274 -5.35 -5.01 13.27
N LYS A 275 -4.26 -4.55 12.66
CA LYS A 275 -3.75 -3.20 12.88
C LYS A 275 -4.76 -2.11 12.47
N LEU A 276 -5.46 -2.28 11.36
CA LEU A 276 -6.50 -1.34 10.92
C LEU A 276 -7.70 -1.32 11.88
N ILE A 277 -8.08 -2.47 12.45
CA ILE A 277 -9.12 -2.56 13.48
C ILE A 277 -8.68 -1.86 14.78
N ASP A 278 -7.42 -2.02 15.20
CA ASP A 278 -6.87 -1.28 16.34
C ASP A 278 -6.94 0.23 16.13
N LEU A 279 -6.60 0.70 14.92
CA LEU A 279 -6.72 2.10 14.54
C LEU A 279 -8.17 2.57 14.61
N LYS A 280 -9.13 1.77 14.12
CA LYS A 280 -10.57 2.09 14.20
C LYS A 280 -10.99 2.29 15.65
N ASN A 281 -10.61 1.36 16.52
CA ASN A 281 -10.91 1.41 17.95
C ASN A 281 -10.30 2.65 18.63
N TYR A 282 -9.07 3.02 18.25
CA TYR A 282 -8.43 4.25 18.68
C TYR A 282 -9.29 5.49 18.36
N TYR A 283 -9.78 5.62 17.12
CA TYR A 283 -10.60 6.78 16.71
C TYR A 283 -11.97 6.79 17.36
N VAL A 284 -12.60 5.63 17.56
CA VAL A 284 -13.87 5.52 18.31
C VAL A 284 -13.69 6.00 19.74
N LYS A 285 -12.59 5.60 20.41
CA LYS A 285 -12.29 6.04 21.77
C LYS A 285 -11.98 7.55 21.82
N LYS A 286 -11.17 8.06 20.89
CA LYS A 286 -10.82 9.49 20.80
C LYS A 286 -12.07 10.37 20.67
N ARG A 287 -13.07 9.96 19.87
CA ARG A 287 -14.35 10.68 19.70
C ARG A 287 -15.25 10.68 20.94
N LYS A 288 -15.11 9.69 21.84
CA LYS A 288 -15.88 9.64 23.09
C LYS A 288 -15.31 10.53 24.19
N ILE A 289 -14.04 10.91 24.08
CA ILE A 289 -13.31 11.71 25.08
C ILE A 289 -13.32 13.21 24.70
N SER A 290 -13.47 13.51 23.41
CA SER A 290 -13.63 14.88 22.89
C SER A 290 -15.08 15.36 22.98
#